data_AF-A0A8X6M3K2-F1
#
_entry.id   AF-A0A8X6M3K2-F1
#
_cell.length_a   1.000
_cell.length_b   1.000
_cell.length_c   1.000
_cell.angle_alpha   90.00
_cell.angle_beta   90.00
_cell.angle_gamma   90.00
#
_symmetry.space_group_name_H-M   'P 1'
#
loop_
_entity.id
_entity.type
_entity.pdbx_description
1 polymer ?
#
loop_
_entity_poly.entity_id
_entity_poly.type
_entity_poly.pdbx_seq_one_letter_code
_entity_poly.pdbx_strand_id
1 'polypeptide(L)'
;MQKFKTCLYKVMVNFSILMIQTLNIYQKALLILYVFRNACLTLPRTECLSIDEQMMPFSDRCPMRQYLLSKPNPVGLKKFVLGAPDGLVLDFLIYTGADIVPVEDKQLYGLGGASGWYYTNRKVTHLFTDR
;
A
#
# COMPACT_ATOMS: atom_id res chain seq x y z
N MET A 1 -8.16 -10.61 -14.60
CA MET A 1 -7.79 -9.32 -13.98
C MET A 1 -8.89 -8.67 -13.13
N GLN A 2 -10.18 -8.71 -13.50
CA GLN A 2 -11.27 -8.07 -12.71
C GLN A 2 -11.56 -8.72 -11.34
N LYS A 3 -11.31 -10.02 -11.17
CA LYS A 3 -11.56 -10.75 -9.91
C LYS A 3 -10.57 -10.43 -8.77
N PHE A 4 -9.39 -9.88 -9.10
CA PHE A 4 -8.38 -9.49 -8.11
C PHE A 4 -8.73 -8.20 -7.38
N LYS A 5 -9.27 -7.22 -8.13
CA LYS A 5 -9.67 -5.90 -7.59
C LYS A 5 -10.83 -6.01 -6.58
N THR A 6 -11.66 -7.04 -6.66
CA THR A 6 -12.82 -7.24 -5.78
C THR A 6 -12.46 -7.88 -4.42
N CYS A 7 -11.41 -8.72 -4.35
CA CYS A 7 -11.00 -9.37 -3.10
C CYS A 7 -10.20 -8.42 -2.19
N LEU A 8 -9.29 -7.61 -2.77
CA LEU A 8 -8.52 -6.57 -2.07
C LEU A 8 -9.37 -5.47 -1.46
N TYR A 9 -10.57 -5.22 -2.01
CA TYR A 9 -11.48 -4.17 -1.54
C TYR A 9 -12.12 -4.51 -0.19
N LYS A 10 -12.27 -5.80 0.17
CA LYS A 10 -13.07 -6.20 1.34
C LYS A 10 -12.27 -6.27 2.64
N VAL A 11 -10.97 -6.55 2.57
CA VAL A 11 -10.12 -6.73 3.77
C VAL A 11 -9.57 -5.41 4.31
N MET A 12 -9.24 -4.43 3.45
CA MET A 12 -8.64 -3.17 3.92
C MET A 12 -9.63 -2.02 4.18
N VAL A 13 -10.84 -2.06 3.63
CA VAL A 13 -11.82 -0.98 3.84
C VAL A 13 -12.33 -0.97 5.28
N ASN A 14 -12.55 -2.14 5.90
CA ASN A 14 -13.06 -2.20 7.28
C ASN A 14 -12.03 -1.79 8.34
N PHE A 15 -10.72 -2.00 8.10
CA PHE A 15 -9.68 -1.56 9.03
C PHE A 15 -9.33 -0.07 8.89
N SER A 16 -9.68 0.54 7.74
CA SER A 16 -9.39 1.95 7.45
C SER A 16 -10.38 2.93 8.13
N ILE A 17 -11.54 2.45 8.61
CA ILE A 17 -12.62 3.33 9.09
C ILE A 17 -12.44 3.77 10.56
N LEU A 18 -11.59 3.11 11.35
CA LEU A 18 -11.50 3.40 12.80
C LEU A 18 -10.43 4.44 13.18
N MET A 19 -9.59 4.89 12.25
CA MET A 19 -8.41 5.66 12.63
C MET A 19 -8.38 7.00 11.89
N ILE A 20 -8.47 8.07 12.69
CA ILE A 20 -7.67 9.32 12.62
C ILE A 20 -8.56 10.56 12.80
N GLN A 21 -8.48 11.17 14.00
CA GLN A 21 -8.80 12.58 14.27
C GLN A 21 -7.75 13.20 15.21
N THR A 22 -6.94 14.12 14.69
CA THR A 22 -5.99 15.03 15.40
C THR A 22 -4.69 14.45 15.98
N LEU A 23 -3.71 15.34 16.21
CA LEU A 23 -2.23 15.16 16.31
C LEU A 23 -1.68 14.00 17.18
N ASN A 24 -2.45 13.46 18.13
CA ASN A 24 -2.06 12.31 18.95
C ASN A 24 -2.46 10.95 18.33
N ILE A 25 -3.35 10.96 17.33
CA ILE A 25 -3.83 9.76 16.63
C ILE A 25 -2.94 9.38 15.46
N TYR A 26 -2.16 10.31 14.88
CA TYR A 26 -1.19 9.97 13.84
C TYR A 26 -0.16 8.95 14.32
N GLN A 27 0.45 9.19 15.48
CA GLN A 27 1.40 8.25 16.09
C GLN A 27 0.73 6.91 16.42
N LYS A 28 -0.52 6.94 16.89
CA LYS A 28 -1.31 5.72 17.15
C LYS A 28 -1.67 4.98 15.85
N ALA A 29 -2.00 5.69 14.78
CA ALA A 29 -2.29 5.14 13.47
C ALA A 29 -1.05 4.51 12.85
N LEU A 30 0.11 5.18 12.94
CA LEU A 30 1.39 4.60 12.56
C LEU A 30 1.69 3.34 13.35
N LEU A 31 1.43 3.32 14.66
CA LEU A 31 1.62 2.13 15.47
C LEU A 31 0.72 0.98 15.01
N ILE A 32 -0.56 1.24 14.76
CA ILE A 32 -1.49 0.21 14.26
C ILE A 32 -1.07 -0.28 12.88
N LEU A 33 -0.71 0.62 11.97
CA LEU A 33 -0.23 0.27 10.64
C LEU A 33 1.07 -0.53 10.71
N TYR A 34 1.96 -0.19 11.64
CA TYR A 34 3.20 -0.92 11.90
C TYR A 34 2.92 -2.34 12.41
N VAL A 35 2.04 -2.50 13.40
CA VAL A 35 1.64 -3.81 13.94
C VAL A 35 0.95 -4.65 12.86
N PHE A 36 0.02 -4.06 12.10
CA PHE A 36 -0.67 -4.73 11.00
C PHE A 36 0.32 -5.18 9.92
N ARG A 37 1.25 -4.30 9.53
CA ARG A 37 2.31 -4.64 8.57
C ARG A 37 3.16 -5.79 9.08
N ASN A 38 3.57 -5.78 10.35
CA ASN A 38 4.34 -6.88 10.92
C ASN A 38 3.57 -8.20 10.89
N ALA A 39 2.27 -8.18 11.17
CA ALA A 39 1.43 -9.36 11.01
C ALA A 39 1.34 -9.82 9.55
N CYS A 40 1.26 -8.91 8.58
CA CYS A 40 1.31 -9.28 7.16
C CYS A 40 2.67 -9.91 6.78
N LEU A 41 3.77 -9.40 7.33
CA LEU A 41 5.11 -9.91 7.05
C LEU A 41 5.37 -11.33 7.58
N THR A 42 4.60 -11.82 8.55
CA THR A 42 4.69 -13.21 9.03
C THR A 42 3.94 -14.20 8.14
N LEU A 43 3.11 -13.72 7.20
CA LEU A 43 2.35 -14.57 6.29
C LEU A 43 3.27 -15.26 5.27
N PRO A 44 2.97 -16.52 4.89
CA PRO A 44 3.74 -17.22 3.88
C PRO A 44 3.63 -16.50 2.53
N ARG A 45 4.76 -16.35 1.83
CA ARG A 45 4.82 -15.73 0.52
C ARG A 45 4.72 -16.79 -0.57
N THR A 46 3.89 -16.52 -1.57
CA THR A 46 3.78 -17.33 -2.79
C THR A 46 4.73 -16.81 -3.86
N GLU A 47 5.01 -17.64 -4.86
CA GLU A 47 5.86 -17.30 -6.01
C GLU A 47 5.26 -16.21 -6.90
N CYS A 48 3.94 -16.25 -7.09
CA CYS A 48 3.19 -15.27 -7.86
C CYS A 48 2.61 -14.21 -6.92
N LEU A 49 3.03 -12.96 -7.09
CA LEU A 49 2.54 -11.82 -6.30
C LEU A 49 2.14 -10.67 -7.21
N SER A 50 1.30 -9.77 -6.70
CA SER A 50 0.86 -8.57 -7.42
C SER A 50 1.10 -7.31 -6.61
N ILE A 51 1.45 -6.22 -7.29
CA ILE A 51 1.50 -4.89 -6.70
C ILE A 51 0.48 -4.00 -7.37
N ASP A 52 -0.30 -3.29 -6.56
CA ASP A 52 -1.23 -2.28 -7.03
C ASP A 52 -1.18 -1.04 -6.11
N GLU A 53 -1.56 0.10 -6.68
CA GLU A 53 -1.79 1.34 -5.96
C GLU A 53 -3.20 1.36 -5.39
N GLN A 54 -3.33 1.53 -4.07
CA GLN A 54 -4.62 1.67 -3.41
C GLN A 54 -4.73 3.01 -2.68
N MET A 55 -5.93 3.59 -2.74
CA MET A 55 -6.32 4.72 -1.90
C MET A 55 -7.06 4.24 -0.66
N MET A 56 -6.58 4.67 0.51
CA MET A 56 -7.34 4.63 1.76
C MET A 56 -8.08 5.95 1.91
N PRO A 57 -9.43 5.96 1.95
CA PRO A 57 -10.19 7.19 2.09
C PRO A 57 -9.82 7.90 3.38
N PHE A 58 -9.38 9.16 3.27
CA PHE A 58 -8.98 9.97 4.42
C PHE A 58 -9.12 11.46 4.08
N SER A 59 -10.10 12.13 4.69
CA SER A 59 -10.48 13.50 4.31
C SER A 59 -9.84 14.57 5.19
N ASP A 60 -9.35 14.21 6.38
CA ASP A 60 -8.80 15.17 7.32
C ASP A 60 -7.45 15.76 6.87
N ARG A 61 -6.98 16.76 7.62
CA ARG A 61 -5.70 17.42 7.34
C ARG A 61 -4.54 16.50 7.74
N CYS A 62 -3.87 15.93 6.75
CA CYS A 62 -2.62 15.19 6.91
C CYS A 62 -1.62 15.60 5.83
N PRO A 63 -0.33 15.81 6.16
CA PRO A 63 0.71 16.11 5.18
C PRO A 63 0.86 15.04 4.09
N MET A 64 0.56 13.78 4.41
CA MET A 64 0.69 12.63 3.50
C MET A 64 -0.55 12.41 2.61
N ARG A 65 -1.52 13.32 2.69
CA ARG A 65 -2.74 13.20 1.90
C ARG A 65 -2.43 13.36 0.41
N GLN A 66 -2.98 12.46 -0.39
CA GLN A 66 -2.81 12.39 -1.83
C GLN A 66 -4.16 12.50 -2.54
N TYR A 67 -4.11 12.97 -3.77
CA TYR A 67 -5.27 13.09 -4.64
C TYR A 67 -5.09 12.19 -5.87
N LEU A 68 -5.99 11.23 -6.07
CA LEU A 68 -5.96 10.27 -7.17
C LEU A 68 -7.35 10.17 -7.82
N LEU A 69 -7.56 10.94 -8.90
CA LEU A 69 -8.82 11.07 -9.64
C LEU A 69 -9.41 9.74 -10.13
N SER A 70 -8.57 8.75 -10.42
CA SER A 70 -9.00 7.47 -11.00
C SER A 70 -9.61 6.51 -9.98
N LYS A 71 -9.61 6.85 -8.68
CA LYS A 71 -10.16 6.01 -7.62
C LYS A 71 -11.54 6.52 -7.15
N PRO A 72 -12.43 5.62 -6.68
CA PRO A 72 -13.77 6.00 -6.21
C PRO A 72 -13.76 7.08 -5.11
N ASN A 73 -12.76 7.01 -4.23
CA ASN A 73 -12.47 8.04 -3.25
C ASN A 73 -11.17 8.74 -3.67
N PRO A 74 -11.25 9.94 -4.27
CA PRO A 74 -10.08 10.55 -4.88
C PRO A 74 -9.15 11.20 -3.85
N VAL A 75 -9.60 11.45 -2.62
CA VAL A 75 -8.79 12.05 -1.55
C VAL A 75 -8.50 11.01 -0.47
N GLY A 76 -7.23 10.86 -0.08
CA GLY A 76 -6.90 9.95 1.02
C GLY A 76 -5.41 9.74 1.24
N LEU A 77 -5.04 8.59 1.81
CA LEU A 77 -3.66 8.12 1.87
C LEU A 77 -3.38 7.11 0.75
N LYS A 78 -2.36 7.40 -0.08
CA LYS A 78 -1.90 6.49 -1.14
C LYS A 78 -0.99 5.43 -0.54
N LYS A 79 -1.18 4.18 -0.94
CA LYS A 79 -0.28 3.07 -0.59
C LYS A 79 -0.05 2.13 -1.76
N PHE A 80 1.12 1.51 -1.77
CA PHE A 80 1.46 0.38 -2.64
C PHE A 80 1.24 -0.90 -1.85
N VAL A 81 0.46 -1.83 -2.40
CA VAL A 81 0.02 -3.03 -1.70
C VAL A 81 0.59 -4.24 -2.44
N LEU A 82 1.27 -5.13 -1.70
CA LEU A 82 1.68 -6.43 -2.19
C LEU A 82 0.61 -7.46 -1.84
N GLY A 83 -0.05 -8.00 -2.86
CA GLY A 83 -1.14 -8.96 -2.73
C GLY A 83 -0.78 -10.33 -3.29
N ALA A 84 -1.22 -11.38 -2.58
CA ALA A 84 -1.17 -12.76 -3.05
C ALA A 84 -2.32 -13.08 -4.03
N PRO A 85 -2.25 -14.20 -4.78
CA PRO A 85 -3.24 -14.60 -5.78
C PRO A 85 -4.66 -14.83 -5.22
N ASP A 86 -4.77 -15.12 -3.94
CA ASP A 86 -6.01 -15.31 -3.20
C ASP A 86 -6.63 -13.98 -2.71
N GLY A 87 -5.92 -12.86 -2.87
CA GLY A 87 -6.33 -11.53 -2.41
C GLY A 87 -5.81 -11.16 -1.03
N LEU A 88 -4.97 -11.99 -0.40
CA LEU A 88 -4.36 -11.68 0.90
C LEU A 88 -3.29 -10.59 0.77
N VAL A 89 -3.28 -9.64 1.69
CA VAL A 89 -2.27 -8.56 1.74
C VAL A 89 -1.05 -9.06 2.51
N LEU A 90 0.10 -9.13 1.84
CA LEU A 90 1.35 -9.64 2.41
C LEU A 90 2.30 -8.52 2.88
N ASP A 91 2.24 -7.35 2.26
CA ASP A 91 3.01 -6.18 2.64
C ASP A 91 2.37 -4.92 2.05
N PHE A 92 2.70 -3.75 2.59
CA PHE A 92 2.31 -2.48 2.01
C PHE A 92 3.26 -1.34 2.40
N LEU A 93 3.35 -0.34 1.53
CA LEU A 93 4.12 0.89 1.73
C LEU A 93 3.19 2.10 1.59
N ILE A 94 3.22 3.01 2.56
CA ILE A 94 2.41 4.23 2.56
C ILE A 94 3.22 5.37 1.93
N TYR A 95 2.67 6.01 0.91
CA TYR A 95 3.32 7.14 0.28
C TYR A 95 3.17 8.41 1.12
N THR A 96 4.30 8.97 1.54
CA THR A 96 4.37 10.17 2.39
C THR A 96 4.59 11.46 1.60
N GLY A 97 4.72 11.38 0.26
CA GLY A 97 4.95 12.54 -0.62
C GLY A 97 6.39 12.67 -1.13
N ALA A 98 7.39 12.21 -0.36
CA ALA A 98 8.80 12.33 -0.74
C ALA A 98 9.48 10.97 -0.87
N ASP A 99 9.61 10.22 0.23
CA ASP A 99 10.59 9.14 0.33
C ASP A 99 9.99 7.86 0.95
N ILE A 100 9.70 6.88 0.08
CA ILE A 100 9.30 5.50 0.49
C ILE A 100 10.27 4.43 -0.01
N VAL A 101 11.09 4.79 -0.99
CA VAL A 101 12.04 3.93 -1.71
C VAL A 101 13.32 4.72 -1.89
N PRO A 102 14.50 4.07 -2.02
CA PRO A 102 15.76 4.76 -2.22
C PRO A 102 15.69 5.77 -3.35
N VAL A 103 16.36 6.92 -3.17
CA VAL A 103 16.32 8.02 -4.13
C VAL A 103 16.87 7.59 -5.49
N GLU A 104 17.93 6.77 -5.49
CA GLU A 104 18.51 6.20 -6.71
C GLU A 104 17.48 5.37 -7.48
N ASP A 105 16.79 4.45 -6.81
CA ASP A 105 15.76 3.61 -7.41
C ASP A 105 14.59 4.44 -7.95
N LYS A 106 14.16 5.46 -7.20
CA LYS A 106 13.09 6.37 -7.61
C LYS A 106 13.47 7.17 -8.84
N GLN A 107 14.71 7.62 -8.94
CA GLN A 107 15.23 8.36 -10.10
C GLN A 107 15.33 7.46 -11.33
N LEU A 108 15.71 6.19 -11.14
CA LEU A 108 15.91 5.24 -12.23
C LEU A 108 14.60 4.64 -12.77
N TYR A 109 13.68 4.27 -11.88
CA TYR A 109 12.48 3.50 -12.24
C TYR A 109 11.16 4.26 -12.04
N GLY A 110 11.22 5.51 -11.57
CA GLY A 110 10.03 6.24 -11.12
C GLY A 110 9.41 5.62 -9.85
N LEU A 111 8.35 6.23 -9.33
CA LEU A 111 7.77 5.81 -8.04
C LEU A 111 7.19 4.38 -8.09
N GLY A 112 6.46 4.04 -9.16
CA GLY A 112 5.86 2.71 -9.31
C GLY A 112 6.90 1.61 -9.53
N GLY A 113 7.86 1.84 -10.43
CA GLY A 113 8.93 0.88 -10.71
C GLY A 113 9.86 0.67 -9.52
N ALA A 114 10.22 1.74 -8.80
CA ALA A 114 11.03 1.65 -7.59
C ALA A 114 10.28 0.92 -6.46
N SER A 115 8.97 1.11 -6.35
CA SER A 115 8.13 0.34 -5.41
C SER A 115 8.13 -1.14 -5.78
N GLY A 116 8.02 -1.49 -7.07
CA GLY A 116 8.18 -2.86 -7.55
C GLY A 116 9.53 -3.47 -7.19
N TRP A 117 10.61 -2.73 -7.49
CA TRP A 117 11.99 -3.12 -7.23
C TRP A 117 12.27 -3.38 -5.74
N TYR A 118 11.70 -2.54 -4.88
CA TYR A 118 11.78 -2.71 -3.43
C TYR A 118 11.27 -4.10 -2.98
N TYR A 119 10.21 -4.61 -3.61
CA TYR A 119 9.65 -5.93 -3.27
C TYR A 119 10.33 -7.09 -3.99
N THR A 120 10.84 -6.93 -5.21
CA THR A 120 11.54 -8.01 -5.94
C THR A 120 12.83 -8.44 -5.26
N ASN A 121 13.54 -7.50 -4.63
CA ASN A 121 14.75 -7.80 -3.84
C ASN A 121 14.52 -8.75 -2.65
N ARG A 122 13.27 -9.09 -2.33
CA ARG A 122 12.89 -10.02 -1.24
C ARG A 122 12.50 -11.43 -1.73
N LYS A 123 13.10 -11.92 -2.83
CA LYS A 123 12.88 -13.27 -3.40
C LYS A 123 11.47 -13.50 -3.98
N VAL A 124 10.93 -12.50 -4.69
CA VAL A 124 9.71 -12.70 -5.48
C VAL A 124 10.12 -13.22 -6.86
N THR A 125 9.55 -14.34 -7.31
CA THR A 125 9.87 -14.95 -8.61
C THR A 125 9.01 -14.37 -9.72
N HIS A 126 7.72 -14.15 -9.49
CA HIS A 126 6.79 -13.57 -10.46
C HIS A 126 6.01 -12.41 -9.83
N LEU A 127 6.24 -11.20 -10.35
CA LEU A 127 5.60 -9.98 -9.88
C LEU A 127 4.73 -9.37 -10.97
N PHE A 128 3.43 -9.29 -10.72
CA PHE A 128 2.46 -8.65 -11.59
C PHE A 128 2.28 -7.19 -11.16
N THR A 129 2.44 -6.26 -12.10
CA THR A 129 2.19 -4.83 -11.88
C THR A 129 1.17 -4.33 -12.89
N ASP A 130 0.39 -3.30 -12.53
CA ASP A 130 -0.37 -2.55 -13.53
C ASP A 130 0.59 -1.73 -14.42
N ARG A 131 0.08 -1.23 -15.55
CA ARG A 131 0.86 -0.48 -16.56
C ARG A 131 1.30 0.90 -16.07
#